data_AF-A0A383AL89-F1
#
_entry.id   AF-A0A383AL89-F1
#
_cell.length_a   1.000
_cell.length_b   1.000
_cell.length_c   1.000
_cell.angle_alpha   90.00
_cell.angle_beta   90.00
_cell.angle_gamma   90.00
#
_symmetry.space_group_name_H-M   'P 1'
#
loop_
_entity.id
_entity.type
_entity.pdbx_description
1 polymer ?
#
loop_
_entity_poly.entity_id
_entity_poly.type
_entity_poly.pdbx_seq_one_letter_code
_entity_poly.pdbx_strand_id
1 'polypeptide(L)'
;DPEFRADLKAFTTDYIATVLSSQETRRKITELTVRNLEDSTRKSLSGLVLKAYRFVKEDDFQRHLDQAVQALPRSLNVVLDNMDGMLDRLPQKLAEHPEEIQQWATKVVMGFVKDLDVYGLIIGNMQSYDEQKLETLLKNSSNDQLDYIKSMGGVLGFVGGFVIWRPLLALAIFGALGLTLFALDVALLNAKARA
;
A
#
# COMPACT_ATOMS: atom_id res chain seq x y z
N ASP A 1 -24.00 16.07 -17.10
CA ASP A 1 -22.65 16.52 -17.48
C ASP A 1 -21.99 15.44 -18.36
N PRO A 2 -21.47 15.77 -19.56
CA PRO A 2 -20.75 14.83 -20.42
C PRO A 2 -19.49 14.24 -19.77
N GLU A 3 -18.81 14.99 -18.91
CA GLU A 3 -17.55 14.58 -18.27
C GLU A 3 -17.82 13.51 -17.19
N PHE A 4 -18.80 13.76 -16.30
CA PHE A 4 -19.28 12.79 -15.31
C PHE A 4 -19.75 11.46 -15.94
N ARG A 5 -20.34 11.51 -17.14
CA ARG A 5 -20.78 10.32 -17.88
C ARG A 5 -19.59 9.48 -18.34
N ALA A 6 -18.57 10.13 -18.92
CA ALA A 6 -17.38 9.45 -19.39
C ALA A 6 -16.66 8.78 -18.22
N ASP A 7 -16.54 9.48 -17.09
CA ASP A 7 -15.91 8.98 -15.87
C ASP A 7 -16.68 7.81 -15.25
N LEU A 8 -18.01 7.92 -15.14
CA LEU A 8 -18.83 6.84 -14.61
C LEU A 8 -18.81 5.60 -15.52
N LYS A 9 -18.80 5.80 -16.84
CA LYS A 9 -18.70 4.70 -17.82
C LYS A 9 -17.35 4.02 -17.72
N ALA A 10 -16.25 4.78 -17.63
CA ALA A 10 -14.91 4.25 -17.46
C ALA A 10 -14.78 3.47 -16.15
N PHE A 11 -15.21 4.05 -15.03
CA PHE A 11 -15.18 3.40 -13.71
C PHE A 11 -16.02 2.11 -13.67
N THR A 12 -17.24 2.16 -14.20
CA THR A 12 -18.14 0.99 -14.20
C THR A 12 -17.61 -0.12 -15.11
N THR A 13 -17.06 0.24 -16.28
CA THR A 13 -16.48 -0.73 -17.22
C THR A 13 -15.24 -1.39 -16.63
N ASP A 14 -14.35 -0.61 -16.01
CA ASP A 14 -13.13 -1.12 -15.38
C ASP A 14 -13.45 -2.01 -14.17
N TYR A 15 -14.41 -1.61 -13.34
CA TYR A 15 -14.86 -2.41 -12.20
C TYR A 15 -15.51 -3.72 -12.64
N ILE A 16 -16.43 -3.69 -13.61
CA ILE A 16 -17.08 -4.89 -14.14
C ILE A 16 -16.06 -5.81 -14.82
N ALA A 17 -15.14 -5.28 -15.61
CA ALA A 17 -14.07 -6.06 -16.23
C ALA A 17 -13.18 -6.72 -15.17
N THR A 18 -12.82 -6.00 -14.12
CA THR A 18 -12.02 -6.51 -13.00
C THR A 18 -12.73 -7.62 -12.25
N VAL A 19 -13.99 -7.41 -11.84
CA VAL A 19 -14.79 -8.40 -11.11
C VAL A 19 -15.03 -9.66 -11.95
N LEU A 20 -15.32 -9.53 -13.24
CA LEU A 20 -15.52 -10.68 -14.14
C LEU A 20 -14.23 -11.34 -14.62
N SER A 21 -13.09 -10.66 -14.53
CA SER A 21 -11.77 -11.26 -14.76
C SER A 21 -11.32 -12.14 -13.60
N SER A 22 -11.85 -11.93 -12.39
CA SER A 22 -11.50 -12.74 -11.22
C SER A 22 -11.91 -14.21 -11.39
N GLN A 23 -11.01 -15.13 -11.04
CA GLN A 23 -11.28 -16.57 -11.14
C GLN A 23 -12.45 -17.02 -10.27
N GLU A 24 -12.66 -16.37 -9.13
CA GLU A 24 -13.76 -16.69 -8.21
C GLU A 24 -15.13 -16.38 -8.81
N THR A 25 -15.29 -15.20 -9.42
CA THR A 25 -16.54 -14.80 -10.07
C THR A 25 -16.82 -15.66 -11.31
N ARG A 26 -15.79 -16.03 -12.08
CA ARG A 26 -15.95 -16.96 -13.21
C ARG A 26 -16.47 -18.32 -12.75
N ARG A 27 -15.91 -18.90 -11.67
CA ARG A 27 -16.39 -20.16 -11.09
C ARG A 27 -17.85 -20.06 -10.64
N LYS A 28 -18.22 -18.97 -9.95
CA LYS A 28 -19.60 -18.72 -9.51
C LYS A 28 -20.57 -18.57 -10.69
N ILE A 29 -20.19 -17.86 -11.76
CA ILE A 29 -21.00 -17.72 -12.98
C ILE A 29 -21.18 -19.08 -13.66
N THR A 30 -20.12 -19.87 -13.78
CA THR A 30 -20.18 -21.23 -14.34
C THR A 30 -21.12 -22.10 -13.51
N GLU A 31 -21.00 -22.09 -12.18
CA GLU A 31 -21.85 -22.87 -11.28
C GLU A 31 -23.33 -22.45 -11.36
N LEU A 32 -23.61 -21.14 -11.37
CA LEU A 32 -24.96 -20.61 -11.53
C LEU A 32 -25.55 -20.93 -12.90
N THR A 33 -24.74 -20.91 -13.95
CA THR A 33 -25.18 -21.25 -15.31
C THR A 33 -25.53 -22.73 -15.40
N VAL A 34 -24.69 -23.61 -14.84
CA VAL A 34 -24.97 -25.05 -14.76
C VAL A 34 -26.25 -25.30 -13.97
N ARG A 35 -26.42 -24.64 -12.82
CA ARG A 35 -27.59 -24.78 -11.94
C ARG A 35 -28.89 -24.30 -12.61
N ASN A 36 -28.87 -23.12 -13.23
CA ASN A 36 -30.03 -22.57 -13.95
C ASN A 36 -30.39 -23.41 -15.18
N LEU A 37 -29.38 -23.99 -15.84
CA LEU A 37 -29.60 -24.92 -16.94
C LEU A 37 -30.22 -26.23 -16.42
N GLU A 38 -29.78 -26.76 -15.28
CA GLU A 38 -30.36 -27.94 -14.62
C GLU A 38 -31.82 -27.72 -14.19
N ASP A 39 -32.15 -26.55 -13.67
CA ASP A 39 -33.52 -26.18 -13.28
C ASP A 39 -34.44 -25.97 -14.49
N SER A 40 -33.92 -25.36 -15.57
CA SER A 40 -34.64 -25.20 -16.84
C SER A 40 -34.82 -26.53 -17.59
N THR A 41 -33.92 -27.50 -17.35
CA THR A 41 -33.94 -28.86 -17.94
C THR A 41 -35.07 -29.73 -17.39
N ARG A 42 -35.70 -29.36 -16.28
CA ARG A 42 -36.85 -30.12 -15.74
C ARG A 42 -38.12 -30.00 -16.61
N LYS A 43 -38.17 -29.08 -17.60
CA LYS A 43 -39.38 -28.79 -18.40
C LYS A 43 -39.23 -28.87 -19.93
N SER A 44 -38.08 -29.27 -20.52
CA SER A 44 -37.93 -29.27 -22.00
C SER A 44 -37.10 -30.45 -22.56
N LEU A 45 -37.55 -30.98 -23.70
CA LEU A 45 -36.93 -32.09 -24.45
C LEU A 45 -35.49 -31.79 -24.89
N SER A 46 -35.13 -30.52 -25.12
CA SER A 46 -33.76 -30.12 -25.46
C SER A 46 -32.75 -30.36 -24.34
N GLY A 47 -33.19 -30.36 -23.07
CA GLY A 47 -32.33 -30.58 -21.92
C GLY A 47 -31.87 -32.04 -21.75
N LEU A 48 -32.59 -33.01 -22.33
CA LEU A 48 -32.18 -34.41 -22.35
C LEU A 48 -31.00 -34.66 -23.31
N VAL A 49 -30.99 -33.97 -24.45
CA VAL A 49 -29.89 -34.05 -25.43
C VAL A 49 -28.61 -33.43 -24.87
N LEU A 50 -28.72 -32.29 -24.17
CA LEU A 50 -27.60 -31.65 -23.49
C LEU A 50 -27.03 -32.49 -22.33
N LYS A 51 -27.90 -33.14 -21.53
CA LYS A 51 -27.46 -34.08 -20.49
C LYS A 51 -26.75 -35.30 -21.09
N ALA A 52 -27.25 -35.85 -22.19
CA ALA A 52 -26.61 -36.97 -22.88
C ALA A 52 -25.24 -36.57 -23.45
N TYR A 53 -25.12 -35.37 -24.04
CA TYR A 53 -23.85 -34.84 -24.53
C TYR A 53 -22.82 -34.62 -23.41
N ARG A 54 -23.25 -34.08 -22.26
CA ARG A 54 -22.40 -33.93 -21.07
C ARG A 54 -21.91 -35.29 -20.55
N PHE A 55 -22.76 -36.31 -20.53
CA PHE A 55 -22.41 -37.65 -20.04
C PHE A 55 -21.44 -38.39 -20.97
N VAL A 56 -21.47 -38.08 -22.26
CA VAL A 56 -20.60 -38.72 -23.28
C VAL A 56 -19.30 -37.94 -23.51
N LYS A 57 -19.28 -36.62 -23.30
CA LYS A 57 -18.15 -35.73 -23.59
C LYS A 57 -17.99 -34.59 -22.56
N GLU A 58 -17.77 -34.95 -21.30
CA GLU A 58 -17.64 -34.01 -20.19
C GLU A 58 -16.53 -32.95 -20.41
N ASP A 59 -15.35 -33.38 -20.86
CA ASP A 59 -14.20 -32.49 -21.09
C ASP A 59 -14.40 -31.50 -22.26
N ASP A 60 -15.15 -31.91 -23.28
CA ASP A 60 -15.47 -31.03 -24.43
C ASP A 60 -16.50 -29.98 -24.00
N PHE A 61 -17.49 -30.36 -23.20
CA PHE A 61 -18.51 -29.44 -22.69
C PHE A 61 -17.92 -28.40 -21.73
N GLN A 62 -17.07 -28.81 -20.78
CA GLN A 62 -16.39 -27.88 -19.87
C GLN A 62 -15.50 -26.90 -20.64
N ARG A 63 -14.75 -27.36 -21.64
CA ARG A 63 -13.90 -26.48 -22.47
C ARG A 63 -14.69 -25.42 -23.25
N HIS A 64 -15.85 -25.79 -23.82
CA HIS A 64 -16.68 -24.84 -24.54
C HIS A 64 -17.37 -23.85 -23.60
N LEU A 65 -17.78 -24.30 -22.42
CA LEU A 65 -18.35 -23.43 -21.39
C LEU A 65 -17.29 -22.42 -20.89
N ASP A 66 -16.08 -22.88 -20.63
CA ASP A 66 -14.96 -22.01 -20.24
C ASP A 66 -14.60 -21.00 -21.32
N GLN A 67 -14.60 -21.40 -22.60
CA GLN A 67 -14.37 -20.48 -23.72
C GLN A 67 -15.48 -19.44 -23.86
N ALA A 68 -16.74 -19.82 -23.67
CA ALA A 68 -17.86 -18.88 -23.67
C ALA A 68 -17.75 -17.87 -22.52
N VAL A 69 -17.41 -18.33 -21.31
CA VAL A 69 -17.19 -17.47 -20.14
C VAL A 69 -16.00 -16.53 -20.34
N GLN A 70 -14.93 -17.01 -20.98
CA GLN A 70 -13.77 -16.18 -21.33
C GLN A 70 -14.08 -15.10 -22.37
N ALA A 71 -15.08 -15.30 -23.23
CA ALA A 71 -15.52 -14.33 -24.23
C ALA A 71 -16.47 -13.26 -23.67
N LEU A 72 -17.12 -13.50 -22.52
CA LEU A 72 -18.08 -12.59 -21.89
C LEU A 72 -17.58 -11.13 -21.71
N PRO A 73 -16.34 -10.87 -21.25
CA PRO A 73 -15.83 -9.51 -21.08
C PRO A 73 -15.83 -8.71 -22.40
N ARG A 74 -15.54 -9.36 -23.54
CA ARG A 74 -15.55 -8.68 -24.84
C ARG A 74 -16.96 -8.37 -25.32
N SER A 75 -17.92 -9.27 -25.06
CA SER A 75 -19.34 -9.02 -25.39
C SER A 75 -20.00 -7.98 -24.48
N LEU A 76 -19.47 -7.79 -23.27
CA LEU A 76 -19.98 -6.78 -22.34
C LEU A 76 -19.76 -5.36 -22.83
N ASN A 77 -18.66 -5.06 -23.53
CA ASN A 77 -18.46 -3.73 -24.13
C ASN A 77 -19.61 -3.37 -25.11
N VAL A 78 -20.09 -4.33 -25.89
CA VAL A 78 -21.21 -4.13 -26.82
C VAL A 78 -22.55 -3.94 -26.09
N VAL A 79 -22.75 -4.62 -24.97
CA VAL A 79 -23.95 -4.45 -24.13
C VAL A 79 -23.89 -3.12 -23.38
N LEU A 80 -22.72 -2.74 -22.85
CA LEU A 80 -22.49 -1.48 -22.15
C LEU A 80 -22.65 -0.26 -23.06
N ASP A 81 -22.24 -0.34 -24.33
CA ASP A 81 -22.52 0.71 -25.32
C ASP A 81 -24.03 0.87 -25.59
N ASN A 82 -24.82 -0.22 -25.50
CA ASN A 82 -26.28 -0.13 -25.60
C ASN A 82 -26.96 0.36 -24.31
N MET A 83 -26.24 0.43 -23.19
CA MET A 83 -26.75 0.99 -21.93
C MET A 83 -26.67 2.52 -21.88
N ASP A 84 -26.03 3.17 -22.87
CA ASP A 84 -25.90 4.62 -22.96
C ASP A 84 -27.26 5.33 -22.82
N GLY A 85 -28.32 4.80 -23.46
CA GLY A 85 -29.67 5.38 -23.38
C GLY A 85 -30.38 5.20 -22.03
N MET A 86 -29.93 4.26 -21.20
CA MET A 86 -30.44 4.08 -19.84
C MET A 86 -29.66 4.97 -18.85
N LEU A 87 -28.33 5.10 -19.06
CA LEU A 87 -27.47 6.04 -18.35
C LEU A 87 -27.86 7.50 -18.64
N ASP A 88 -28.39 7.80 -19.83
CA ASP A 88 -28.94 9.12 -20.19
C ASP A 88 -30.11 9.57 -19.31
N ARG A 89 -30.92 8.62 -18.87
CA ARG A 89 -32.14 8.88 -18.07
C ARG A 89 -31.88 8.87 -16.58
N LEU A 90 -30.74 8.33 -16.14
CA LEU A 90 -30.38 8.27 -14.73
C LEU A 90 -30.24 9.67 -14.11
N PRO A 91 -29.47 10.62 -14.68
CA PRO A 91 -29.36 11.96 -14.12
C PRO A 91 -30.71 12.67 -14.01
N GLN A 92 -31.59 12.50 -15.02
CA GLN A 92 -32.94 13.07 -15.00
C GLN A 92 -33.79 12.45 -13.88
N LYS A 93 -33.83 11.12 -13.77
CA LYS A 93 -34.57 10.44 -12.69
C LYS A 93 -34.01 10.71 -11.30
N LEU A 94 -32.69 10.93 -11.18
CA LEU A 94 -32.08 11.34 -9.93
C LEU A 94 -32.43 12.80 -9.58
N ALA A 95 -32.50 13.68 -10.58
CA ALA A 95 -32.92 15.07 -10.41
C ALA A 95 -34.42 15.23 -10.09
N GLU A 96 -35.24 14.24 -10.47
CA GLU A 96 -36.68 14.19 -10.15
C GLU A 96 -36.96 13.91 -8.67
N HIS A 97 -36.04 13.25 -7.95
CA HIS A 97 -36.22 12.87 -6.53
C HIS A 97 -35.00 13.24 -5.65
N PRO A 98 -34.62 14.54 -5.57
CA PRO A 98 -33.41 14.97 -4.85
C PRO A 98 -33.50 14.72 -3.34
N GLU A 99 -34.70 14.80 -2.76
CA GLU A 99 -34.92 14.62 -1.33
C GLU A 99 -34.69 13.17 -0.87
N GLU A 100 -35.11 12.18 -1.68
CA GLU A 100 -34.93 10.76 -1.38
C GLU A 100 -33.45 10.35 -1.44
N ILE A 101 -32.72 10.88 -2.43
CA ILE A 101 -31.28 10.66 -2.57
C ILE A 101 -30.52 11.30 -1.43
N GLN A 102 -30.90 12.53 -1.03
CA GLN A 102 -30.28 13.21 0.10
C GLN A 102 -30.51 12.43 1.39
N GLN A 103 -31.71 11.90 1.64
CA GLN A 103 -32.00 11.07 2.81
C GLN A 103 -31.21 9.75 2.80
N TRP A 104 -31.07 9.11 1.64
CA TRP A 104 -30.25 7.91 1.51
C TRP A 104 -28.77 8.20 1.75
N ALA A 105 -28.21 9.24 1.13
CA ALA A 105 -26.82 9.66 1.32
C ALA A 105 -26.56 10.01 2.80
N THR A 106 -27.50 10.71 3.43
CA THR A 106 -27.45 11.07 4.85
C THR A 106 -27.46 9.83 5.74
N LYS A 107 -28.26 8.79 5.42
CA LYS A 107 -28.25 7.50 6.13
C LYS A 107 -26.93 6.76 5.95
N VAL A 108 -26.37 6.74 4.75
CA VAL A 108 -25.09 6.09 4.45
C VAL A 108 -23.95 6.78 5.20
N VAL A 109 -23.89 8.11 5.16
CA VAL A 109 -22.89 8.89 5.90
C VAL A 109 -23.06 8.71 7.41
N MET A 110 -24.28 8.75 7.95
CA MET A 110 -24.52 8.49 9.37
C MET A 110 -24.13 7.08 9.79
N GLY A 111 -24.42 6.07 8.96
CA GLY A 111 -24.00 4.69 9.22
C GLY A 111 -22.48 4.58 9.26
N PHE A 112 -21.81 5.15 8.27
CA PHE A 112 -20.35 5.16 8.21
C PHE A 112 -19.72 5.88 9.41
N VAL A 113 -20.21 7.06 9.78
CA VAL A 113 -19.71 7.83 10.94
C VAL A 113 -19.95 7.09 12.25
N LYS A 114 -21.09 6.39 12.38
CA LYS A 114 -21.42 5.62 13.58
C LYS A 114 -20.57 4.37 13.72
N ASP A 115 -20.24 3.71 12.62
CA ASP A 115 -19.48 2.47 12.60
C ASP A 115 -17.95 2.72 12.53
N LEU A 116 -17.52 3.96 12.29
CA LEU A 116 -16.12 4.37 12.34
C LEU A 116 -15.65 4.46 13.80
N ASP A 117 -15.02 3.41 14.30
CA ASP A 117 -14.31 3.45 15.59
C ASP A 117 -13.01 4.26 15.46
N VAL A 118 -13.14 5.58 15.50
CA VAL A 118 -12.02 6.53 15.49
C VAL A 118 -11.08 6.27 16.67
N TYR A 119 -11.63 5.87 17.82
CA TYR A 119 -10.85 5.62 19.03
C TYR A 119 -9.97 4.37 18.88
N GLY A 120 -10.54 3.27 18.38
CA GLY A 120 -9.79 2.05 18.06
C GLY A 120 -8.72 2.26 16.98
N LEU A 121 -9.01 3.09 15.96
CA LEU A 121 -8.05 3.42 14.90
C LEU A 121 -6.87 4.26 15.42
N ILE A 122 -7.13 5.21 16.32
CA ILE A 122 -6.08 6.04 16.94
C ILE A 122 -5.26 5.22 17.94
N ILE A 123 -5.90 4.45 18.83
CA ILE A 123 -5.23 3.66 19.86
C ILE A 123 -4.41 2.53 19.24
N GLY A 124 -4.96 1.83 18.24
CA GLY A 124 -4.25 0.76 17.52
C GLY A 124 -2.99 1.24 16.81
N ASN A 125 -2.99 2.48 16.32
CA ASN A 125 -1.81 3.12 15.73
C ASN A 125 -0.88 3.79 16.75
N MET A 126 -1.37 4.27 17.89
CA MET A 126 -0.52 4.93 18.91
C MET A 126 0.25 3.94 19.79
N GLN A 127 -0.36 2.84 20.22
CA GLN A 127 0.24 1.96 21.24
C GLN A 127 1.54 1.29 20.79
N SER A 128 1.66 0.93 19.51
CA SER A 128 2.88 0.31 18.98
C SER A 128 3.98 1.33 18.65
N TYR A 129 3.61 2.57 18.33
CA TYR A 129 4.54 3.60 17.88
C TYR A 129 5.20 4.35 19.04
N ASP A 130 4.50 4.60 20.15
CA ASP A 130 5.07 5.42 21.23
C ASP A 130 6.12 4.66 22.06
N GLU A 131 5.91 3.39 22.41
CA GLU A 131 6.89 2.62 23.21
C GLU A 131 8.20 2.38 22.46
N GLN A 132 8.12 1.88 21.21
CA GLN A 132 9.32 1.61 20.40
C GLN A 132 10.10 2.90 20.08
N LYS A 133 9.39 4.00 19.83
CA LYS A 133 10.02 5.28 19.52
C LYS A 133 10.61 5.93 20.76
N LEU A 134 9.95 5.87 21.92
CA LEU A 134 10.54 6.31 23.18
C LEU A 134 11.79 5.49 23.52
N GLU A 135 11.72 4.16 23.42
CA GLU A 135 12.86 3.28 23.68
C GLU A 135 14.02 3.60 22.75
N THR A 136 13.75 3.76 21.46
CA THR A 136 14.77 4.09 20.46
C THR A 136 15.39 5.46 20.71
N LEU A 137 14.59 6.48 21.04
CA LEU A 137 15.09 7.83 21.32
C LEU A 137 15.90 7.88 22.63
N LEU A 138 15.42 7.23 23.69
CA LEU A 138 16.15 7.12 24.96
C LEU A 138 17.44 6.34 24.79
N LYS A 139 17.39 5.20 24.09
CA LYS A 139 18.55 4.35 23.86
C LYS A 139 19.60 5.03 23.00
N ASN A 140 19.22 5.65 21.88
CA ASN A 140 20.18 6.32 21.00
C ASN A 140 20.80 7.54 21.68
N SER A 141 19.99 8.41 22.29
CA SER A 141 20.49 9.61 22.99
C SER A 141 21.40 9.25 24.17
N SER A 142 21.04 8.22 24.95
CA SER A 142 21.87 7.77 26.06
C SER A 142 23.15 7.08 25.59
N ASN A 143 23.06 6.24 24.55
CA ASN A 143 24.20 5.51 24.02
C ASN A 143 25.23 6.46 23.40
N ASP A 144 24.79 7.49 22.68
CA ASP A 144 25.70 8.50 22.10
C ASP A 144 26.47 9.26 23.19
N GLN A 145 25.80 9.65 24.28
CA GLN A 145 26.45 10.31 25.41
C GLN A 145 27.40 9.37 26.17
N LEU A 146 27.01 8.12 26.36
CA LEU A 146 27.86 7.10 26.98
C LEU A 146 29.09 6.79 26.14
N ASP A 147 28.95 6.69 24.81
CA ASP A 147 30.05 6.48 23.89
C ASP A 147 30.99 7.69 23.85
N TYR A 148 30.46 8.91 23.98
CA TYR A 148 31.28 10.11 24.15
C TYR A 148 32.09 10.08 25.45
N ILE A 149 31.46 9.77 26.59
CA ILE A 149 32.16 9.66 27.88
C ILE A 149 33.21 8.55 27.83
N LYS A 150 32.88 7.41 27.24
CA LYS A 150 33.77 6.25 27.12
C LYS A 150 34.97 6.55 26.22
N SER A 151 34.74 7.21 25.08
CA SER A 151 35.81 7.61 24.16
C SER A 151 36.71 8.69 24.77
N MET A 152 36.14 9.73 25.38
CA MET A 152 36.89 10.73 26.16
C MET A 152 37.72 10.07 27.27
N GLY A 153 37.09 9.21 28.08
CA GLY A 153 37.76 8.49 29.16
C GLY A 153 38.86 7.55 28.66
N GLY A 154 38.67 6.91 27.50
CA GLY A 154 39.68 6.07 26.86
C GLY A 154 40.89 6.87 26.37
N VAL A 155 40.67 8.00 25.69
CA VAL A 155 41.74 8.87 25.21
C VAL A 155 42.49 9.52 26.38
N LEU A 156 41.77 10.07 27.36
CA LEU A 156 42.36 10.67 28.56
C LEU A 156 43.08 9.62 29.41
N GLY A 157 42.53 8.41 29.54
CA GLY A 157 43.16 7.30 30.25
C GLY A 157 44.44 6.83 29.57
N PHE A 158 44.45 6.75 28.23
CA PHE A 158 45.63 6.41 27.47
C PHE A 158 46.72 7.49 27.58
N VAL A 159 46.38 8.74 27.28
CA VAL A 159 47.31 9.87 27.33
C VAL A 159 47.79 10.12 28.75
N GLY A 160 46.86 10.23 29.71
CA GLY A 160 47.14 10.44 31.12
C GLY A 160 47.92 9.27 31.73
N GLY A 161 47.53 8.03 31.43
CA GLY A 161 48.24 6.84 31.88
C GLY A 161 49.67 6.78 31.35
N PHE A 162 49.89 7.15 30.08
CA PHE A 162 51.23 7.23 29.50
C PHE A 162 52.10 8.30 30.18
N VAL A 163 51.53 9.48 30.45
CA VAL A 163 52.21 10.57 31.17
C VAL A 163 52.61 10.14 32.58
N ILE A 164 51.70 9.47 33.31
CA ILE A 164 51.95 8.99 34.67
C ILE A 164 53.01 7.87 34.67
N TRP A 165 52.95 6.94 33.73
CA TRP A 165 53.83 5.76 33.73
C TRP A 165 55.27 6.09 33.33
N ARG A 166 55.47 6.99 32.37
CA ARG A 166 56.81 7.34 31.83
C ARG A 166 56.92 8.86 31.58
N PRO A 167 57.07 9.68 32.63
CA PRO A 167 56.99 11.14 32.51
C PRO A 167 58.07 11.75 31.61
N LEU A 168 59.30 11.23 31.63
CA LEU A 168 60.41 11.73 30.80
C LEU A 168 60.16 11.51 29.29
N LEU A 169 59.66 10.33 28.90
CA LEU A 169 59.33 10.04 27.50
C LEU A 169 58.11 10.84 27.05
N ALA A 170 57.10 10.97 27.91
CA ALA A 170 55.95 11.80 27.62
C ALA A 170 56.35 13.26 27.38
N LEU A 171 57.20 13.83 28.25
CA LEU A 171 57.72 15.18 28.09
C LEU A 171 58.47 15.35 26.75
N ALA A 172 59.32 14.40 26.38
CA ALA A 172 60.06 14.45 25.13
C ALA A 172 59.12 14.43 23.91
N ILE A 173 58.11 13.54 23.91
CA ILE A 173 57.16 13.41 22.80
C ILE A 173 56.25 14.64 22.70
N PHE A 174 55.60 15.05 23.80
CA PHE A 174 54.73 16.22 23.80
C PHE A 174 55.50 17.52 23.55
N GLY A 175 56.72 17.63 24.06
CA GLY A 175 57.62 18.75 23.78
C GLY A 175 58.02 18.82 22.30
N ALA A 176 58.39 17.70 21.68
CA ALA A 176 58.69 17.66 20.25
C ALA A 176 57.48 18.00 19.39
N LEU A 177 56.28 17.50 19.75
CA LEU A 177 55.01 17.86 19.10
C LEU A 177 54.72 19.36 19.19
N GLY A 178 54.85 19.94 20.39
CA GLY A 178 54.65 21.37 20.62
C GLY A 178 55.64 22.23 19.83
N LEU A 179 56.92 21.85 19.80
CA LEU A 179 57.94 22.53 19.01
C LEU A 179 57.67 22.44 17.51
N THR A 180 57.18 21.29 17.03
CA THR A 180 56.85 21.10 15.62
C THR A 180 55.66 21.97 15.22
N LEU A 181 54.60 22.00 16.04
CA LEU A 181 53.45 22.88 15.82
C LEU A 181 53.84 24.35 15.85
N PHE A 182 54.66 24.75 16.83
CA PHE A 182 55.18 26.12 16.91
C PHE A 182 56.00 26.50 15.66
N ALA A 183 56.88 25.60 15.20
CA ALA A 183 57.66 25.81 13.99
C ALA A 183 56.77 25.93 12.75
N LEU A 184 55.72 25.10 12.65
CA LEU A 184 54.73 25.16 11.56
C LEU A 184 53.93 26.47 11.60
N ASP A 185 53.49 26.92 12.77
CA ASP A 185 52.78 28.19 12.92
C ASP A 185 53.67 29.36 12.52
N VAL A 186 54.92 29.40 12.99
CA VAL A 186 55.88 30.44 12.61
C VAL A 186 56.17 30.39 11.11
N ALA A 187 56.31 29.20 10.52
CA ALA A 187 56.51 29.05 9.09
C ALA A 187 55.30 29.52 8.27
N LEU A 188 54.07 29.18 8.70
CA LEU A 188 52.83 29.63 8.07
C LEU A 188 52.63 31.14 8.18
N LEU A 189 52.90 31.72 9.35
CA LEU A 189 52.83 33.16 9.56
C LEU A 189 53.85 33.91 8.70
N ASN A 190 55.09 33.40 8.63
CA ASN A 190 56.13 33.97 7.78
C ASN A 190 55.82 33.82 6.28
N ALA A 191 55.21 32.71 5.86
CA ALA A 191 54.78 32.51 4.48
C ALA A 191 53.63 33.46 4.11
N LYS A 192 52.67 33.67 5.01
CA LYS A 192 51.56 34.62 4.83
C LYS A 192 52.02 36.07 4.82
N ALA A 193 53.09 36.42 5.55
CA ALA A 193 53.67 37.76 5.54
C ALA A 193 54.51 38.07 4.29
N ARG A 194 54.87 37.04 3.50
CA ARG A 194 55.65 37.17 2.25
C ARG A 194 54.80 37.07 0.98
N ALA A 195 53.50 36.76 1.11
CA ALA A 195 52.51 36.74 0.03
C ALA A 195 51.72 38.06 0.05
#